data_AF-A0A1Y6A027-F1
#
_entry.id   AF-A0A1Y6A027-F1
#
_cell.length_a   1.000
_cell.length_b   1.000
_cell.length_c   1.000
_cell.angle_alpha   90.00
_cell.angle_beta   90.00
_cell.angle_gamma   90.00
#
_symmetry.space_group_name_H-M   'P 1'
#
loop_
_entity.id
_entity.type
_entity.pdbx_description
1 polymer ?
#
loop_
_entity_poly.entity_id
_entity_poly.type
_entity_poly.pdbx_seq_one_letter_code
_entity_poly.pdbx_strand_id
1 'polypeptide(L)'
;MNLIDYGIAVHDVGTTLISLSNITEILLNVDVKNLYLELPKYVEAYEEKVKKLKQVQPPEAFKDEHNCLIEGLDGIVDAFYYIFLGIDSENNILEEEIFANGLLMINEQEEILLNTTKGMLNKLIFYAL
;
A
#
# COMPACT_ATOMS: atom_id res chain seq x y z
N MET A 1 0.50 -8.28 24.11
CA MET A 1 -0.41 -8.40 22.94
C MET A 1 -0.39 -9.85 22.48
N ASN A 2 -1.52 -10.42 22.05
CA ASN A 2 -1.55 -11.84 21.66
C ASN A 2 -1.07 -11.99 20.19
N LEU A 3 -0.63 -13.18 19.79
CA LEU A 3 -0.20 -13.47 18.40
C LEU A 3 -1.35 -13.35 17.38
N ILE A 4 -2.61 -13.45 17.82
CA ILE A 4 -3.81 -13.35 16.99
C ILE A 4 -3.99 -11.91 16.49
N ASP A 5 -3.86 -10.90 17.37
CA ASP A 5 -4.00 -9.48 17.04
C ASP A 5 -2.95 -9.07 15.98
N TYR A 6 -1.72 -9.58 16.13
CA TYR A 6 -0.67 -9.38 15.15
C TYR A 6 -0.93 -10.12 13.84
N GLY A 7 -1.41 -11.37 13.91
CA GLY A 7 -1.79 -12.15 12.72
C GLY A 7 -2.91 -11.48 11.91
N ILE A 8 -3.89 -10.87 12.57
CA ILE A 8 -4.94 -10.07 11.92
C ILE A 8 -4.33 -8.86 11.22
N ALA A 9 -3.46 -8.11 11.89
CA ALA A 9 -2.80 -6.94 11.29
C ALA A 9 -1.99 -7.30 10.02
N VAL A 10 -1.27 -8.42 10.04
CA VAL A 10 -0.50 -8.92 8.88
C VAL A 10 -1.44 -9.39 7.76
N HIS A 11 -2.51 -10.13 8.10
CA HIS A 11 -3.53 -10.52 7.14
C HIS A 11 -4.13 -9.30 6.43
N ASP A 12 -4.43 -8.24 7.17
CA ASP A 12 -4.96 -7.01 6.61
C ASP A 12 -4.00 -6.37 5.61
N VAL A 13 -2.68 -6.42 5.83
CA VAL A 13 -1.68 -5.99 4.83
C VAL A 13 -1.70 -6.88 3.60
N GLY A 14 -1.83 -8.20 3.76
CA GLY A 14 -2.02 -9.12 2.64
C GLY A 14 -3.27 -8.80 1.80
N THR A 15 -4.40 -8.49 2.43
CA THR A 15 -5.61 -8.04 1.71
C THR A 15 -5.41 -6.70 1.00
N THR A 16 -4.61 -5.81 1.60
CA THR A 16 -4.23 -4.53 0.97
C THR A 16 -3.46 -4.76 -0.33
N LEU A 17 -2.46 -5.64 -0.33
CA LEU A 17 -1.70 -5.99 -1.53
C LEU A 17 -2.58 -6.51 -2.66
N ILE A 18 -3.55 -7.38 -2.33
CA ILE A 18 -4.53 -7.86 -3.31
C ILE A 18 -5.35 -6.70 -3.87
N SER A 19 -5.80 -5.78 -3.01
CA SER A 19 -6.56 -4.61 -3.46
C SER A 19 -5.73 -3.65 -4.32
N LEU A 20 -4.43 -3.53 -4.07
CA LEU A 20 -3.51 -2.66 -4.80
C LEU A 20 -3.44 -3.05 -6.28
N SER A 21 -3.36 -4.35 -6.57
CA SER A 21 -3.35 -4.87 -7.95
C SER A 21 -4.61 -4.52 -8.74
N ASN A 22 -5.77 -4.50 -8.07
CA ASN A 22 -7.02 -4.07 -8.69
C ASN A 22 -7.06 -2.54 -8.87
N ILE A 23 -6.48 -1.78 -7.92
CA ILE A 23 -6.44 -0.31 -7.99
C ILE A 23 -5.57 0.14 -9.17
N THR A 24 -4.39 -0.42 -9.37
CA THR A 24 -3.54 -0.07 -10.53
C THR A 24 -4.25 -0.34 -11.86
N GLU A 25 -4.98 -1.45 -11.97
CA GLU A 25 -5.82 -1.72 -13.14
C GLU A 25 -6.95 -0.68 -13.31
N ILE A 26 -7.60 -0.27 -12.21
CA ILE A 26 -8.62 0.78 -12.24
C ILE A 26 -8.02 2.11 -12.69
N LEU A 27 -6.89 2.52 -12.10
CA LEU A 27 -6.21 3.79 -12.41
C LEU A 27 -5.86 3.89 -13.90
N LEU A 28 -5.51 2.77 -14.54
CA LEU A 28 -5.18 2.72 -15.97
C LEU A 28 -6.41 2.83 -16.90
N ASN A 29 -7.62 2.59 -16.40
CA ASN A 29 -8.83 2.45 -17.21
C ASN A 29 -9.93 3.48 -16.91
N VAL A 30 -9.73 4.38 -15.94
CA VAL A 30 -10.69 5.45 -15.61
C VAL A 30 -10.37 6.76 -16.33
N ASP A 31 -11.40 7.55 -16.62
CA ASP A 31 -11.21 8.93 -17.10
C ASP A 31 -10.68 9.84 -15.98
N VAL A 32 -10.08 10.97 -16.38
CA VAL A 32 -9.42 11.93 -15.49
C VAL A 32 -10.34 12.43 -14.37
N LYS A 33 -11.62 12.64 -14.67
CA LYS A 33 -12.58 13.15 -13.69
C LYS A 33 -12.91 12.10 -12.63
N ASN A 34 -13.09 10.84 -13.04
CA ASN A 34 -13.28 9.73 -12.13
C ASN A 34 -12.01 9.43 -11.33
N LEU A 35 -10.84 9.51 -11.96
CA LEU A 35 -9.54 9.37 -11.32
C LEU A 35 -9.39 10.37 -10.15
N TYR A 36 -9.71 11.64 -10.38
CA TYR A 36 -9.70 12.69 -9.35
C TYR A 36 -10.62 12.40 -8.15
N LEU A 37 -11.76 11.74 -8.39
CA LEU A 37 -12.75 11.42 -7.35
C LEU A 37 -12.40 10.14 -6.56
N GLU A 38 -11.73 9.18 -7.20
CA GLU A 38 -11.40 7.90 -6.58
C GLU A 38 -10.06 7.93 -5.82
N LEU A 39 -9.05 8.64 -6.31
CA LEU A 39 -7.72 8.74 -5.67
C LEU A 39 -7.78 9.14 -4.18
N PRO A 40 -8.54 10.18 -3.77
CA PRO A 40 -8.65 10.54 -2.36
C PRO A 40 -9.23 9.43 -1.48
N LYS A 41 -10.13 8.59 -2.02
CA LYS A 41 -10.70 7.46 -1.28
C LYS A 41 -9.66 6.37 -1.06
N TYR A 42 -8.80 6.12 -2.05
CA TYR A 42 -7.69 5.19 -1.91
C TYR A 42 -6.66 5.72 -0.90
N VAL A 43 -6.32 7.00 -0.96
CA VAL A 43 -5.46 7.64 0.04
C VAL A 43 -6.00 7.44 1.45
N GLU A 44 -7.26 7.82 1.71
CA GLU A 44 -7.87 7.69 3.04
C GLU A 44 -7.88 6.24 3.54
N ALA A 45 -8.26 5.30 2.67
CA ALA A 45 -8.30 3.88 3.02
C ALA A 45 -6.91 3.34 3.39
N TYR A 46 -5.86 3.75 2.68
CA TYR A 46 -4.49 3.30 2.93
C TYR A 46 -3.87 3.99 4.14
N GLU A 47 -4.12 5.29 4.35
CA GLU A 47 -3.72 6.00 5.56
C GLU A 47 -4.32 5.35 6.82
N GLU A 48 -5.60 4.95 6.78
CA GLU A 48 -6.23 4.26 7.90
C GLU A 48 -5.56 2.91 8.19
N LYS A 49 -5.21 2.15 7.13
CA LYS A 49 -4.50 0.87 7.26
C LYS A 49 -3.11 1.05 7.87
N VAL A 50 -2.33 2.02 7.40
CA VAL A 50 -1.02 2.34 7.98
C VAL A 50 -1.15 2.74 9.44
N LYS A 51 -2.11 3.62 9.75
CA LYS A 51 -2.37 4.08 11.13
C LYS A 51 -2.67 2.90 12.06
N LYS A 52 -3.49 1.94 11.63
CA LYS A 52 -3.77 0.72 12.38
C LYS A 52 -2.51 -0.11 12.58
N LEU A 53 -1.72 -0.31 11.53
CA LEU A 53 -0.50 -1.10 11.60
C LEU A 53 0.52 -0.48 12.58
N LYS A 54 0.72 0.84 12.54
CA LYS A 54 1.59 1.62 13.46
C LYS A 54 1.18 1.49 14.94
N GLN A 55 -0.07 1.15 15.24
CA GLN A 55 -0.57 0.98 16.61
C GLN A 55 -0.34 -0.44 17.17
N VAL A 56 0.09 -1.38 16.32
CA VAL A 56 0.29 -2.79 16.68
C VAL A 56 1.76 -3.01 17.02
N GLN A 57 2.05 -3.55 18.19
CA GLN A 57 3.40 -3.96 18.57
C GLN A 57 3.79 -5.31 17.93
N PRO A 58 4.78 -5.39 17.03
CA PRO A 58 5.18 -6.68 16.46
C PRO A 58 5.87 -7.57 17.52
N PRO A 59 5.80 -8.90 17.40
CA PRO A 59 6.73 -9.78 18.08
C PRO A 59 8.16 -9.46 17.64
N GLU A 60 9.13 -9.60 18.54
CA GLU A 60 10.52 -9.17 18.28
C GLU A 60 11.12 -9.79 17.01
N ALA A 61 10.77 -11.05 16.72
CA ALA A 61 11.23 -11.76 15.53
C ALA A 61 10.76 -11.16 14.20
N PHE A 62 9.72 -10.33 14.20
CA PHE A 62 9.10 -9.73 13.01
C PHE A 62 9.18 -8.20 12.98
N LYS A 63 9.97 -7.60 13.87
CA LYS A 63 10.03 -6.15 14.02
C LYS A 63 10.50 -5.44 12.74
N ASP A 64 11.52 -6.01 12.08
CA ASP A 64 12.05 -5.46 10.84
C ASP A 64 11.03 -5.54 9.71
N GLU A 65 10.40 -6.70 9.51
CA GLU A 65 9.35 -6.84 8.50
C GLU A 65 8.16 -5.94 8.79
N HIS A 66 7.75 -5.81 10.05
CA HIS A 66 6.66 -4.91 10.41
C HIS A 66 6.94 -3.45 10.03
N ASN A 67 8.18 -2.98 10.25
CA ASN A 67 8.59 -1.65 9.84
C ASN A 67 8.58 -1.51 8.31
N CYS A 68 9.09 -2.51 7.58
CA CYS A 68 9.05 -2.50 6.12
C CYS A 68 7.61 -2.52 5.57
N LEU A 69 6.67 -3.20 6.23
CA LEU A 69 5.24 -3.13 5.85
C LEU A 69 4.67 -1.73 6.03
N ILE A 70 5.05 -1.04 7.11
CA ILE A 70 4.63 0.35 7.33
C ILE A 70 5.21 1.26 6.25
N GLU A 71 6.52 1.17 6.00
CA GLU A 71 7.22 1.98 5.00
C GLU A 71 6.65 1.77 3.59
N GLY A 72 6.41 0.52 3.19
CA GLY A 72 5.83 0.21 1.90
C GLY A 72 4.43 0.80 1.72
N LEU A 73 3.59 0.72 2.76
CA LEU A 73 2.24 1.29 2.70
C LEU A 73 2.24 2.83 2.74
N ASP A 74 3.12 3.46 3.53
CA ASP A 74 3.33 4.92 3.50
C ASP A 74 3.77 5.35 2.08
N GLY A 75 4.70 4.62 1.46
CA GLY A 75 5.15 4.90 0.09
C GLY A 75 4.03 4.79 -0.96
N ILE A 76 3.06 3.89 -0.78
CA ILE A 76 1.86 3.82 -1.63
C ILE A 76 1.00 5.08 -1.47
N VAL A 77 0.80 5.55 -0.23
CA VAL A 77 0.06 6.78 0.04
C VAL A 77 0.74 7.97 -0.63
N ASP A 78 2.07 8.08 -0.49
CA ASP A 78 2.86 9.12 -1.15
C ASP A 78 2.75 9.06 -2.67
N ALA A 79 2.74 7.85 -3.26
CA ALA A 79 2.57 7.68 -4.69
C ALA A 79 1.16 8.11 -5.16
N PHE A 80 0.10 7.83 -4.41
CA PHE A 80 -1.24 8.33 -4.73
C PHE A 80 -1.32 9.85 -4.66
N TYR A 81 -0.72 10.47 -3.64
CA TYR A 81 -0.61 11.93 -3.58
C TYR A 81 0.17 12.49 -4.77
N TYR A 82 1.26 11.84 -5.16
CA TYR A 82 2.06 12.24 -6.31
C TYR A 82 1.25 12.20 -7.62
N ILE A 83 0.50 11.11 -7.86
CA ILE A 83 -0.43 11.01 -9.00
C ILE A 83 -1.47 12.14 -8.95
N PHE A 84 -2.04 12.39 -7.78
CA PHE A 84 -3.07 13.42 -7.60
C PHE A 84 -2.57 14.82 -7.98
N LEU A 85 -1.30 15.15 -7.73
CA LEU A 85 -0.69 16.42 -8.13
C LEU A 85 -0.64 16.62 -9.65
N GLY A 86 -0.66 15.53 -10.43
CA GLY A 86 -0.66 15.57 -11.89
C GLY A 86 -2.05 15.68 -12.52
N ILE A 87 -3.11 15.87 -11.73
CA ILE A 87 -4.49 15.90 -12.23
C ILE A 87 -5.04 17.33 -12.17
N ASP A 88 -5.43 17.85 -13.33
CA ASP A 88 -6.28 19.04 -13.43
C ASP A 88 -7.69 18.60 -13.82
N SER A 89 -8.54 18.44 -12.81
CA SER A 89 -9.92 17.97 -13.01
C SER A 89 -10.85 19.03 -13.60
N GLU A 90 -10.53 20.32 -13.49
CA GLU A 90 -11.33 21.40 -14.08
C GLU A 90 -11.16 21.42 -15.60
N ASN A 91 -9.93 21.23 -16.07
CA ASN A 91 -9.59 21.21 -17.50
C ASN A 91 -9.54 19.78 -18.09
N ASN A 92 -9.77 18.75 -17.28
CA ASN A 92 -9.71 17.33 -17.67
C ASN A 92 -8.36 16.95 -18.30
N ILE A 93 -7.27 17.40 -17.66
CA ILE A 93 -5.89 17.15 -18.09
C ILE A 93 -5.21 16.23 -17.07
N LEU A 94 -4.39 15.31 -17.60
CA LEU A 94 -3.51 14.45 -16.82
C LEU A 94 -2.06 14.69 -17.27
N GLU A 95 -1.18 15.04 -16.34
CA GLU A 95 0.25 15.11 -16.58
C GLU A 95 0.83 13.70 -16.69
N GLU A 96 0.99 13.22 -17.92
CA GLU A 96 1.37 11.82 -18.22
C GLU A 96 2.67 11.38 -17.53
N GLU A 97 3.67 12.28 -17.43
CA GLU A 97 4.94 11.97 -16.76
C GLU A 97 4.78 11.78 -15.24
N ILE A 98 4.01 12.66 -14.59
CA ILE A 98 3.70 12.53 -13.16
C ILE A 98 2.91 11.25 -12.91
N PHE A 99 1.92 10.97 -13.75
CA PHE A 99 1.11 9.75 -13.65
C PHE A 99 1.97 8.49 -13.80
N ALA A 100 2.82 8.42 -14.83
CA ALA A 100 3.71 7.29 -15.06
C ALA A 100 4.70 7.08 -13.91
N ASN A 101 5.31 8.16 -13.41
CA ASN A 101 6.22 8.09 -12.27
C ASN A 101 5.52 7.66 -10.98
N GLY A 102 4.30 8.13 -10.74
CA GLY A 102 3.49 7.68 -9.61
C GLY A 102 3.15 6.18 -9.68
N LEU A 103 2.84 5.65 -10.87
CA LEU A 103 2.65 4.22 -11.06
C LEU A 103 3.94 3.41 -10.83
N LEU A 104 5.10 3.94 -11.25
CA LEU A 104 6.39 3.31 -10.94
C LEU A 104 6.65 3.25 -9.45
N MET A 105 6.38 4.33 -8.71
CA MET A 105 6.48 4.34 -7.24
C MET A 105 5.58 3.27 -6.61
N ILE A 106 4.34 3.11 -7.10
CA ILE A 106 3.43 2.06 -6.63
C ILE A 106 4.05 0.67 -6.83
N ASN A 107 4.60 0.40 -8.01
CA ASN A 107 5.21 -0.89 -8.33
C ASN A 107 6.43 -1.20 -7.44
N GLU A 108 7.28 -0.20 -7.17
CA GLU A 108 8.43 -0.35 -6.27
C GLU A 108 8.00 -0.73 -4.84
N GLN A 109 6.95 -0.08 -4.33
CA GLN A 109 6.42 -0.42 -3.01
C GLN A 109 5.71 -1.78 -2.98
N GLU A 110 5.02 -2.17 -4.06
CA GLU A 110 4.43 -3.50 -4.19
C GLU A 110 5.50 -4.59 -4.05
N GLU A 111 6.66 -4.42 -4.70
CA GLU A 111 7.78 -5.35 -4.57
C GLU A 111 8.31 -5.43 -3.13
N ILE A 112 8.47 -4.29 -2.45
CA ILE A 112 8.90 -4.23 -1.04
C ILE A 112 7.92 -5.00 -0.15
N LEU A 113 6.62 -4.74 -0.30
CA LEU A 113 5.56 -5.36 0.49
C LEU A 113 5.47 -6.87 0.24
N LEU A 114 5.58 -7.32 -1.01
CA LEU A 114 5.59 -8.75 -1.38
C LEU A 114 6.80 -9.48 -0.78
N ASN A 115 8.00 -8.92 -0.93
CA ASN A 115 9.23 -9.50 -0.39
C ASN A 115 9.19 -9.58 1.13
N THR A 116 8.70 -8.52 1.78
CA THR A 116 8.53 -8.46 3.23
C THR A 116 7.55 -9.53 3.71
N THR A 117 6.39 -9.65 3.07
CA THR A 117 5.37 -10.65 3.41
C THR A 117 5.90 -12.07 3.26
N LYS A 118 6.68 -12.35 2.20
CA LYS A 118 7.37 -13.63 2.01
C LYS A 118 8.40 -13.90 3.11
N GLY A 119 9.15 -12.89 3.54
CA GLY A 119 10.07 -12.98 4.68
C GLY A 119 9.36 -13.38 5.97
N MET A 120 8.22 -12.76 6.27
CA MET A 120 7.40 -13.10 7.43
C MET A 120 6.88 -14.54 7.37
N LEU A 121 6.36 -14.99 6.22
CA LEU A 121 5.89 -16.37 6.05
C LEU A 121 7.01 -17.38 6.30
N ASN A 122 8.20 -17.14 5.76
CA ASN A 122 9.35 -18.02 5.97
C ASN A 122 9.75 -18.10 7.45
N LYS A 123 9.74 -16.97 8.16
CA LYS A 123 9.99 -16.93 9.60
C LYS A 123 8.93 -17.71 10.37
N LEU A 124 7.65 -17.55 10.04
CA LEU A 124 6.56 -18.30 10.67
C LEU A 124 6.71 -19.81 10.50
N ILE A 125 7.07 -20.27 9.29
CA ILE A 125 7.33 -21.69 9.02
C ILE A 125 8.49 -22.20 9.88
N PHE A 126 9.59 -21.43 9.95
CA PHE A 126 10.77 -21.82 10.72
C PHE A 126 10.51 -21.88 12.23
N TYR A 127 9.70 -20.96 12.78
CA TYR A 127 9.33 -20.97 14.21
C TYR A 127 8.24 -21.98 14.58
N ALA A 128 7.52 -22.53 13.60
CA ALA A 128 6.49 -23.55 13.80
C ALA A 128 7.03 -24.99 13.72
N LEU A 129 8.27 -25.18 13.24
CA LEU A 129 8.98 -26.45 13.10
C LEU A 129 10.06 -26.60 14.18
#